data_AF-A0AAD9VE50-F1
#
_entry.id   AF-A0AAD9VE50-F1
#
_cell.length_a   1.000
_cell.length_b   1.000
_cell.length_c   1.000
_cell.angle_alpha   90.00
_cell.angle_beta   90.00
_cell.angle_gamma   90.00
#
_symmetry.space_group_name_H-M   'P 1'
#
loop_
_entity.id
_entity.type
_entity.pdbx_description
1 polymer ?
#
loop_
_entity_poly.entity_id
_entity_poly.type
_entity_poly.pdbx_seq_one_letter_code
_entity_poly.pdbx_strand_id
1 'polypeptide(L)'
;MGCRKSTCTWAQNLKVGAEYRQYTVQLVRQIGCFCEEYRIYVNGEEMEQHGLKYNPCAPLCCAGGEFEWQQDGHSFMLMYNSLSWTNFSGGFRLFIDGIDVNTGRELSAFWRRRGWQIVFAGLMCLLIGIALALTYYYALSGRESYSLDYFAYFMISAGLFDILWGLIAVIKYRKPHHPSVTVEYKSSNAV
;
A
#
# COMPACT_ATOMS: atom_id res chain seq x y z
N MET A 1 3.93 26.23 10.26
CA MET A 1 3.83 24.78 9.92
C MET A 1 5.12 24.39 9.23
N GLY A 2 5.88 23.45 9.80
CA GLY A 2 7.26 23.17 9.39
C GLY A 2 7.34 22.22 8.20
N CYS A 3 8.23 22.53 7.24
CA CYS A 3 8.61 21.62 6.17
C CYS A 3 9.22 20.34 6.79
N ARG A 4 8.69 19.16 6.43
CA ARG A 4 9.22 17.88 6.92
C ARG A 4 9.92 17.16 5.78
N LYS A 5 11.22 16.95 5.94
CA LYS A 5 12.01 16.07 5.07
C LYS A 5 12.04 14.69 5.70
N SER A 6 11.76 13.66 4.91
CA SER A 6 11.92 12.27 5.33
C SER A 6 12.68 11.50 4.27
N THR A 7 13.64 10.68 4.68
CA THR A 7 14.38 9.81 3.79
C THR A 7 14.09 8.36 4.17
N CYS A 8 13.73 7.55 3.18
CA CYS A 8 13.65 6.10 3.30
C CYS A 8 14.83 5.50 2.54
N THR A 9 15.46 4.47 3.09
CA THR A 9 16.58 3.78 2.46
C THR A 9 16.37 2.28 2.54
N TRP A 10 16.61 1.61 1.43
CA TRP A 10 16.58 0.16 1.29
C TRP A 10 17.91 -0.31 0.74
N ALA A 11 18.41 -1.44 1.23
CA ALA A 11 19.61 -2.08 0.72
C ALA A 11 19.33 -3.57 0.55
N GLN A 12 19.59 -4.11 -0.64
CA GLN A 12 19.33 -5.51 -0.96
C GLN A 12 20.42 -6.04 -1.90
N ASN A 13 20.90 -7.26 -1.65
CA ASN A 13 21.80 -7.96 -2.57
C ASN A 13 20.97 -8.66 -3.65
N LEU A 14 21.26 -8.38 -4.91
CA LEU A 14 20.61 -8.96 -6.08
C LEU A 14 21.61 -9.74 -6.91
N LYS A 15 21.15 -10.78 -7.59
CA LYS A 15 21.97 -11.64 -8.43
C LYS A 15 21.94 -11.16 -9.87
N VAL A 16 23.04 -10.55 -10.33
CA VAL A 16 23.18 -10.05 -11.70
C VAL A 16 24.09 -11.00 -12.47
N GLY A 17 23.49 -11.87 -13.29
CA GLY A 17 24.22 -12.94 -13.96
C GLY A 17 24.81 -13.95 -12.97
N ALA A 18 26.14 -13.99 -12.87
CA ALA A 18 26.86 -14.89 -11.96
C ALA A 18 27.24 -14.26 -10.61
N GLU A 19 27.15 -12.93 -10.49
CA GLU A 19 27.64 -12.19 -9.32
C GLU A 19 26.48 -11.65 -8.47
N TYR A 20 26.73 -11.47 -7.17
CA TYR A 20 25.83 -10.72 -6.29
C TYR A 20 26.30 -9.29 -6.18
N ARG A 21 25.40 -8.34 -6.44
CA ARG A 21 25.64 -6.90 -6.32
C ARG A 21 24.70 -6.31 -5.28
N GLN A 22 25.23 -5.42 -4.45
CA GLN A 22 24.42 -4.70 -3.48
C GLN A 22 23.77 -3.50 -4.15
N TYR A 23 22.44 -3.43 -4.10
CA TYR A 23 21.67 -2.28 -4.53
C TYR A 23 21.23 -1.48 -3.33
N THR A 24 21.44 -0.17 -3.39
CA THR A 24 20.94 0.79 -2.39
C THR A 24 19.97 1.74 -3.06
N VAL A 25 18.72 1.76 -2.61
CA VAL A 25 17.69 2.68 -3.10
C VAL A 25 17.34 3.64 -1.97
N GLN A 26 17.37 4.94 -2.26
CA GLN A 26 16.97 5.97 -1.32
C GLN A 26 15.84 6.80 -1.92
N LEU A 27 14.78 7.01 -1.15
CA LEU A 27 13.71 7.93 -1.48
C LEU A 27 13.75 9.10 -0.51
N VAL A 28 14.05 10.28 -1.04
CA VAL A 28 13.98 11.54 -0.31
C VAL A 28 12.63 12.18 -0.62
N ARG A 29 11.82 12.39 0.42
CA ARG A 29 10.54 13.11 0.34
C ARG A 29 10.69 14.46 1.01
N GLN A 30 10.35 15.51 0.27
CA GLN A 30 10.26 16.88 0.77
C GLN A 30 8.78 17.29 0.78
N ILE A 31 8.21 17.35 1.99
CA ILE A 31 6.82 17.79 2.19
C ILE A 31 6.83 19.29 2.41
N GLY A 32 6.47 20.05 1.37
CA GLY A 32 6.17 21.47 1.46
C GLY A 32 4.70 21.71 1.83
N CYS A 33 4.31 22.98 2.05
CA CYS A 33 2.93 23.33 2.39
C CYS A 33 1.90 23.05 1.27
N PHE A 34 2.34 23.04 0.01
CA PHE A 34 1.45 22.89 -1.16
C PHE A 34 1.90 21.84 -2.17
N CYS A 35 3.16 21.39 -2.09
CA CYS A 35 3.74 20.43 -3.01
C CYS A 35 4.56 19.40 -2.23
N GLU A 36 4.44 18.13 -2.64
CA GLU A 36 5.36 17.08 -2.24
C GLU A 36 6.33 16.83 -3.38
N GLU A 37 7.62 16.95 -3.10
CA GLU A 37 8.68 16.58 -4.03
C GLU A 37 9.31 15.26 -3.59
N TYR A 38 9.58 14.41 -4.57
CA TYR A 38 10.28 13.15 -4.40
C TYR A 38 11.59 13.21 -5.16
N ARG A 39 12.63 12.59 -4.62
CA ARG A 39 13.89 12.31 -5.33
C ARG A 39 14.28 10.88 -5.03
N ILE A 40 14.58 10.13 -6.07
CA ILE A 40 14.97 8.72 -5.98
C ILE A 40 16.45 8.63 -6.31
N TYR A 41 17.23 8.02 -5.42
CA TYR A 41 18.63 7.71 -5.65
C TYR A 41 18.81 6.20 -5.72
N VAL A 42 19.47 5.70 -6.75
CA VAL A 42 19.84 4.28 -6.89
C VAL A 42 21.36 4.20 -6.94
N ASN A 43 21.95 3.46 -5.99
CA ASN A 43 23.40 3.36 -5.79
C ASN A 43 24.11 4.71 -5.65
N GLY A 44 23.41 5.73 -5.14
CA GLY A 44 23.93 7.08 -4.95
C GLY A 44 23.71 8.02 -6.13
N GLU A 45 23.23 7.53 -7.27
CA GLU A 45 22.91 8.35 -8.45
C GLU A 45 21.44 8.75 -8.44
N GLU A 46 21.15 10.03 -8.71
CA GLU A 46 19.78 10.55 -8.77
C GLU A 46 19.10 10.14 -10.07
N MET A 47 17.91 9.57 -9.97
CA MET A 47 17.06 9.33 -11.14
C MET A 47 16.35 10.62 -11.53
N GLU A 48 16.87 11.30 -12.55
CA GLU A 48 16.32 12.59 -13.01
C GLU A 48 14.88 12.49 -13.53
N GLN A 49 14.50 11.35 -14.09
CA GLN A 49 13.16 11.13 -14.64
C GLN A 49 12.43 10.06 -13.84
N HIS A 50 11.60 10.48 -12.88
CA HIS A 50 10.64 9.60 -12.22
C HIS A 50 9.21 10.15 -12.27
N GLY A 51 8.25 9.26 -12.53
CA GLY A 51 6.82 9.59 -12.56
C GLY A 51 6.15 9.66 -11.19
N LEU A 52 6.91 9.48 -10.10
CA LEU A 52 6.34 9.36 -8.76
C LEU A 52 5.67 10.66 -8.32
N LYS A 53 4.36 10.60 -8.10
CA LYS A 53 3.52 11.70 -7.59
C LYS A 53 2.76 11.24 -6.36
N TYR A 54 2.43 12.18 -5.48
CA TYR A 54 1.60 11.86 -4.31
C TYR A 54 0.21 11.41 -4.77
N ASN A 55 -0.20 10.22 -4.35
CA ASN A 55 -1.57 9.74 -4.57
C ASN A 55 -1.97 8.83 -3.39
N PRO A 56 -2.89 9.28 -2.53
CA PRO A 56 -3.32 8.51 -1.37
C PRO A 56 -4.24 7.33 -1.74
N CYS A 57 -4.79 7.31 -2.95
CA CYS A 57 -5.71 6.29 -3.44
C CYS A 57 -5.02 5.24 -4.35
N ALA A 58 -3.72 5.42 -4.63
CA ALA A 58 -2.92 4.47 -5.38
C ALA A 58 -2.66 3.22 -4.56
N PRO A 59 -2.64 2.03 -5.18
CA PRO A 59 -2.86 1.67 -6.59
C PRO A 59 -4.31 1.21 -6.88
N LEU A 60 -5.26 1.61 -6.04
CA LEU A 60 -6.63 1.08 -6.08
C LEU A 60 -7.57 1.85 -7.01
N CYS A 61 -7.45 3.18 -7.11
CA CYS A 61 -8.45 3.98 -7.85
C CYS A 61 -7.93 5.12 -8.74
N CYS A 62 -6.67 5.55 -8.60
CA CYS A 62 -6.10 6.64 -9.41
C CYS A 62 -4.64 6.34 -9.76
N ALA A 63 -4.17 6.81 -10.93
CA ALA A 63 -2.78 6.72 -11.34
C ALA A 63 -1.86 7.65 -10.53
N GLY A 64 -0.61 7.27 -10.32
CA GLY A 64 0.34 7.95 -9.42
C GLY A 64 0.55 7.17 -8.12
N GLY A 65 1.41 7.63 -7.22
CA GLY A 65 1.73 6.92 -5.96
C GLY A 65 2.58 5.66 -6.11
N GLU A 66 2.80 5.18 -7.33
CA GLU A 66 3.73 4.11 -7.67
C GLU A 66 4.68 4.53 -8.79
N PHE A 67 5.89 3.99 -8.78
CA PHE A 67 6.88 4.18 -9.83
C PHE A 67 7.66 2.87 -10.04
N GLU A 68 7.66 2.40 -11.27
CA GLU A 68 8.32 1.17 -11.68
C GLU A 68 9.46 1.46 -12.64
N TRP A 69 10.57 0.73 -12.48
CA TRP A 69 11.67 0.73 -13.44
C TRP A 69 12.31 -0.67 -13.50
N GLN A 70 13.11 -0.90 -14.53
CA GLN A 70 13.89 -2.13 -14.68
C GLN A 70 15.37 -1.80 -14.72
N GLN A 71 16.18 -2.59 -14.02
CA GLN A 71 17.62 -2.42 -14.00
C GLN A 71 18.30 -3.77 -13.78
N ASP A 72 19.32 -4.06 -14.60
CA ASP A 72 20.15 -5.27 -14.48
C ASP A 72 19.36 -6.59 -14.44
N GLY A 73 18.22 -6.64 -15.14
CA GLY A 73 17.35 -7.82 -15.22
C GLY A 73 16.33 -7.96 -14.08
N HIS A 74 16.32 -7.02 -13.13
CA HIS A 74 15.38 -6.97 -12.01
C HIS A 74 14.33 -5.88 -12.21
N SER A 75 13.11 -6.15 -11.76
CA SER A 75 12.03 -5.17 -11.74
C SER A 75 11.97 -4.50 -10.37
N PHE A 76 12.00 -3.18 -10.34
CA PHE A 76 11.89 -2.38 -9.12
C PHE A 76 10.57 -1.61 -9.15
N MET A 77 9.90 -1.56 -8.00
CA MET A 77 8.66 -0.81 -7.82
C MET A 77 8.68 -0.10 -6.48
N LEU A 78 8.61 1.23 -6.52
CA LEU A 78 8.31 2.05 -5.35
C LEU A 78 6.81 2.28 -5.29
N MET A 79 6.19 1.97 -4.17
CA MET A 79 4.77 2.12 -3.98
C MET A 79 4.48 2.84 -2.67
N TYR A 80 3.65 3.87 -2.73
CA TYR A 80 3.12 4.53 -1.54
C TYR A 80 2.27 3.54 -0.77
N ASN A 81 2.60 3.32 0.49
CA ASN A 81 1.83 2.47 1.40
C ASN A 81 0.64 3.28 1.94
N SER A 82 -0.28 3.64 1.04
CA SER A 82 -1.61 4.09 1.45
C SER A 82 -2.25 2.92 2.19
N LEU A 83 -2.71 3.15 3.42
CA LEU A 83 -3.50 2.15 4.13
C LEU A 83 -2.94 1.81 5.52
N SER A 84 -1.64 1.58 5.64
CA SER A 84 -1.07 0.84 6.79
C SER A 84 -1.42 1.46 8.15
N TRP A 85 -2.21 0.74 8.95
CA TRP A 85 -2.59 1.14 10.32
C TRP A 85 -1.38 1.29 11.25
N THR A 86 -0.27 0.60 10.94
CA THR A 86 0.98 0.64 11.71
C THR A 86 1.89 1.80 11.31
N ASN A 87 1.65 2.46 10.16
CA ASN A 87 2.43 3.61 9.68
C ASN A 87 1.50 4.79 9.41
N PHE A 88 0.89 5.31 10.47
CA PHE A 88 -0.02 6.46 10.46
C PHE A 88 0.59 7.73 9.82
N SER A 89 1.92 7.77 9.61
CA SER A 89 2.63 8.87 8.96
C SER A 89 2.85 8.73 7.45
N GLY A 90 2.38 7.67 6.81
CA GLY A 90 2.63 7.42 5.38
C GLY A 90 4.10 7.06 5.12
N GLY A 91 4.32 6.01 4.33
CA GLY A 91 5.66 5.58 3.96
C GLY A 91 5.63 4.90 2.61
N PHE A 92 6.76 4.87 1.92
CA PHE A 92 6.89 4.09 0.70
C PHE A 92 7.37 2.68 1.04
N ARG A 93 7.09 1.74 0.15
CA ARG A 93 7.68 0.40 0.14
C ARG A 93 8.40 0.20 -1.18
N LEU A 94 9.51 -0.52 -1.13
CA LEU A 94 10.25 -0.95 -2.30
C LEU A 94 9.97 -2.44 -2.51
N PHE A 95 9.55 -2.79 -3.72
CA PHE A 95 9.43 -4.14 -4.19
C PHE A 95 10.49 -4.39 -5.25
N ILE A 96 11.16 -5.53 -5.17
CA ILE A 96 12.11 -6.01 -6.17
C ILE A 96 11.59 -7.37 -6.65
N ASP A 97 11.40 -7.52 -7.95
CA ASP A 97 10.79 -8.70 -8.59
C ASP A 97 9.43 -9.07 -7.97
N GLY A 98 8.67 -8.05 -7.57
CA GLY A 98 7.36 -8.22 -6.91
C GLY A 98 7.45 -8.63 -5.43
N ILE A 99 8.63 -8.66 -4.82
CA ILE A 99 8.86 -9.00 -3.41
C ILE A 99 9.20 -7.74 -2.61
N ASP A 100 8.45 -7.47 -1.54
CA ASP A 100 8.71 -6.37 -0.61
C ASP A 100 10.06 -6.58 0.10
N VAL A 101 10.99 -5.64 -0.09
CA VAL A 101 12.33 -5.69 0.52
C VAL A 101 12.26 -5.73 2.04
N ASN A 102 11.27 -5.07 2.65
CA ASN A 102 11.16 -5.00 4.10
C ASN A 102 10.58 -6.27 4.74
N THR A 103 9.73 -7.01 4.02
CA THR A 103 8.97 -8.13 4.62
C THR A 103 9.15 -9.47 3.91
N GLY A 104 9.83 -9.49 2.75
CA GLY A 104 10.00 -10.67 1.91
C GLY A 104 8.69 -11.20 1.31
N ARG A 105 7.61 -10.42 1.36
CA ARG A 105 6.29 -10.84 0.88
C ARG A 105 6.05 -10.39 -0.55
N GLU A 106 5.36 -11.23 -1.30
CA GLU A 106 4.85 -10.85 -2.61
C GLU A 106 3.87 -9.68 -2.53
N LEU A 107 3.90 -8.82 -3.54
CA LEU A 107 2.97 -7.72 -3.76
C LEU A 107 1.51 -8.18 -3.72
N SER A 108 1.23 -9.35 -4.30
CA SER A 108 -0.11 -9.96 -4.30
C SER A 108 -0.59 -10.30 -2.89
N ALA A 109 0.27 -10.94 -2.09
CA ALA A 109 0.01 -11.31 -0.72
C ALA A 109 -0.15 -10.08 0.19
N PHE A 110 0.64 -9.03 -0.07
CA PHE A 110 0.52 -7.74 0.60
C PHE A 110 -0.86 -7.13 0.39
N TRP A 111 -1.30 -6.96 -0.86
CA TRP A 111 -2.60 -6.36 -1.19
C TRP A 111 -3.78 -7.22 -0.76
N ARG A 112 -3.66 -8.55 -0.84
CA ARG A 112 -4.71 -9.44 -0.37
C ARG A 112 -4.91 -9.34 1.15
N ARG A 113 -3.83 -9.32 1.93
CA ARG A 113 -3.91 -9.10 3.38
C ARG A 113 -4.54 -7.74 3.68
N ARG A 114 -4.15 -6.72 2.92
CA ARG A 114 -4.67 -5.35 3.06
C ARG A 114 -6.16 -5.27 2.76
N GLY A 115 -6.61 -5.90 1.68
CA GLY A 115 -8.03 -6.00 1.33
C GLY A 115 -8.84 -6.64 2.45
N TRP A 116 -8.37 -7.75 3.03
CA TRP A 116 -9.03 -8.36 4.19
C TRP A 116 -9.09 -7.47 5.43
N GLN A 117 -8.06 -6.66 5.69
CA GLN A 117 -8.09 -5.68 6.79
C GLN A 117 -9.17 -4.61 6.58
N ILE A 118 -9.34 -4.12 5.35
CA ILE A 118 -10.38 -3.15 5.00
C ILE A 118 -11.76 -3.80 5.13
N VAL A 119 -11.94 -5.03 4.62
CA VAL A 119 -13.20 -5.78 4.79
C VAL A 119 -13.55 -5.95 6.27
N PHE A 120 -12.58 -6.32 7.10
CA PHE A 120 -12.80 -6.47 8.55
C PHE A 120 -13.19 -5.14 9.21
N ALA A 121 -12.52 -4.04 8.88
CA ALA A 121 -12.89 -2.71 9.36
C ALA A 121 -14.32 -2.33 8.95
N GLY A 122 -14.68 -2.56 7.68
CA GLY A 122 -16.02 -2.30 7.17
C GLY A 122 -17.09 -3.14 7.87
N LEU A 123 -16.81 -4.42 8.16
CA LEU A 123 -17.70 -5.28 8.95
C LEU A 123 -17.91 -4.73 10.37
N MET A 124 -16.85 -4.25 11.02
CA MET A 124 -16.96 -3.63 12.36
C MET A 124 -17.81 -2.35 12.32
N CYS A 125 -17.59 -1.47 11.33
CA CYS A 125 -18.40 -0.26 11.14
C CYS A 125 -19.88 -0.61 10.92
N LEU A 126 -20.15 -1.63 10.10
CA LEU A 126 -21.51 -2.09 9.81
C LEU A 126 -22.18 -2.67 11.06
N LEU A 127 -21.49 -3.50 11.84
CA LEU A 127 -22.02 -4.04 13.11
C LEU A 127 -22.31 -2.94 14.12
N ILE A 128 -21.41 -1.96 14.28
CA ILE A 128 -21.60 -0.81 15.17
C ILE A 128 -22.81 0.02 14.71
N GLY A 129 -22.91 0.30 13.41
CA GLY A 129 -24.02 1.07 12.84
C GLY A 129 -25.37 0.38 13.03
N ILE A 130 -25.46 -0.94 12.78
CA ILE A 130 -26.67 -1.72 13.03
C ILE A 130 -27.03 -1.73 14.52
N ALA A 131 -26.06 -1.96 15.40
CA ALA A 131 -26.29 -1.95 16.84
C ALA A 131 -26.83 -0.60 17.32
N LEU A 132 -26.28 0.51 16.82
CA LEU A 132 -26.75 1.86 17.13
C LEU A 132 -28.17 2.10 16.61
N ALA A 133 -28.47 1.73 15.37
CA ALA A 133 -29.80 1.86 14.77
C ALA A 133 -30.85 1.05 15.54
N LEU A 134 -30.54 -0.19 15.92
CA LEU A 134 -31.42 -1.05 16.70
C LEU A 134 -31.64 -0.51 18.12
N THR A 135 -30.57 -0.05 18.78
CA THR A 135 -30.66 0.54 20.12
C THR A 135 -31.55 1.78 20.09
N TYR A 136 -31.45 2.61 19.05
CA TYR A 136 -32.32 3.77 18.91
C TYR A 136 -33.78 3.37 18.67
N TYR A 137 -34.01 2.46 17.72
CA TYR A 137 -35.34 1.99 17.36
C TYR A 137 -36.08 1.35 18.53
N TYR A 138 -35.40 0.52 19.33
CA TYR A 138 -36.03 -0.25 20.40
C TYR A 138 -35.92 0.38 21.80
N ALA A 139 -34.83 1.09 22.13
CA ALA A 139 -34.57 1.55 23.50
C ALA A 139 -34.73 3.07 23.72
N LEU A 140 -34.72 3.87 22.65
CA LEU A 140 -34.79 5.34 22.72
C LEU A 140 -35.95 5.94 21.92
N SER A 141 -36.90 5.10 21.50
CA SER A 141 -38.09 5.52 20.74
C SER A 141 -38.80 6.68 21.46
N GLY A 142 -38.76 7.87 20.86
CA GLY A 142 -39.34 9.10 21.40
C GLY A 142 -38.36 10.18 21.84
N ARG A 143 -37.04 9.93 21.85
CA ARG A 143 -36.02 11.00 22.01
C ARG A 143 -35.52 11.44 20.64
N GLU A 144 -35.88 12.66 20.21
CA GLU A 144 -35.38 13.29 18.99
C GLU A 144 -33.86 13.53 19.05
N SER A 145 -33.06 12.51 18.74
CA SER A 145 -31.62 12.65 18.55
C SER A 145 -31.25 12.32 17.11
N TYR A 146 -31.73 13.18 16.20
CA TYR A 146 -31.49 13.08 14.77
C TYR A 146 -30.01 12.87 14.43
N SER A 147 -29.08 13.49 15.17
CA SER A 147 -27.63 13.37 14.95
C SER A 147 -27.08 11.95 15.12
N LEU A 148 -27.61 11.17 16.06
CA LEU A 148 -27.12 9.80 16.31
C LEU A 148 -27.69 8.81 15.30
N ASP A 149 -28.92 9.04 14.83
CA ASP A 149 -29.55 8.22 13.79
C ASP A 149 -28.81 8.41 12.45
N TYR A 150 -28.52 9.66 12.06
CA TYR A 150 -27.67 9.94 10.90
C TYR A 150 -26.27 9.33 11.03
N PHE A 151 -25.68 9.34 12.22
CA PHE A 151 -24.38 8.71 12.47
C PHE A 151 -24.44 7.19 12.31
N ALA A 152 -25.51 6.53 12.78
CA ALA A 152 -25.71 5.09 12.60
C ALA A 152 -25.81 4.71 11.12
N TYR A 153 -26.63 5.43 10.34
CA TYR A 153 -26.75 5.20 8.90
C TYR A 153 -25.45 5.51 8.15
N PHE A 154 -24.71 6.56 8.56
CA PHE A 154 -23.39 6.85 8.02
C PHE A 154 -22.44 5.68 8.25
N MET A 155 -22.36 5.13 9.46
CA MET A 155 -21.52 3.98 9.79
C MET A 155 -21.89 2.72 8.99
N ILE A 156 -23.19 2.49 8.76
CA ILE A 156 -23.66 1.38 7.88
C ILE A 156 -23.18 1.61 6.44
N SER A 157 -23.37 2.81 5.90
CA SER A 157 -22.99 3.13 4.52
C SER A 157 -21.47 3.08 4.31
N ALA A 158 -20.69 3.62 5.25
CA ALA A 158 -19.24 3.55 5.25
C ALA A 158 -18.75 2.10 5.35
N GLY A 159 -19.35 1.31 6.25
CA GLY A 159 -19.02 -0.11 6.40
C GLY A 159 -19.25 -0.91 5.11
N LEU A 160 -20.37 -0.67 4.42
CA LEU A 160 -20.65 -1.28 3.11
C LEU A 160 -19.63 -0.85 2.05
N PHE A 161 -19.29 0.44 2.00
CA PHE A 161 -18.30 0.97 1.06
C PHE A 161 -16.92 0.35 1.29
N ASP A 162 -16.47 0.27 2.53
CA ASP A 162 -15.18 -0.34 2.90
C ASP A 162 -15.15 -1.83 2.53
N ILE A 163 -16.23 -2.58 2.77
CA ILE A 163 -16.32 -4.00 2.39
C ILE A 163 -16.14 -4.14 0.87
N LEU A 164 -16.86 -3.35 0.06
CA LEU A 164 -16.74 -3.39 -1.39
C LEU A 164 -15.32 -3.06 -1.85
N TRP A 165 -14.72 -2.01 -1.28
CA TRP A 165 -13.37 -1.57 -1.62
C TRP A 165 -12.31 -2.62 -1.26
N GLY A 166 -12.43 -3.21 -0.07
CA GLY A 166 -11.54 -4.27 0.38
C GLY A 166 -11.66 -5.53 -0.48
N LEU A 167 -12.86 -5.90 -0.90
CA LEU A 167 -13.10 -7.04 -1.79
C LEU A 167 -12.49 -6.85 -3.18
N ILE A 168 -12.56 -5.63 -3.74
CA ILE A 168 -11.90 -5.32 -5.02
C ILE A 168 -10.40 -5.61 -4.93
N ALA A 169 -9.74 -5.20 -3.85
CA ALA A 169 -8.32 -5.50 -3.62
C ALA A 169 -8.05 -7.01 -3.48
N VAL A 170 -8.89 -7.74 -2.73
CA VAL A 170 -8.76 -9.21 -2.58
C VAL A 170 -8.90 -9.93 -3.91
N ILE A 171 -9.84 -9.51 -4.76
CA ILE A 171 -10.12 -10.14 -6.06
C ILE A 171 -9.02 -9.80 -7.06
N LYS A 172 -8.65 -8.51 -7.19
CA LYS A 172 -7.63 -8.02 -8.13
C LYS A 172 -6.28 -8.70 -7.89
N TYR A 173 -5.88 -8.90 -6.64
CA TYR A 173 -4.61 -9.49 -6.25
C TYR A 173 -4.72 -10.96 -5.80
N ARG A 174 -5.79 -11.65 -6.21
CA ARG A 174 -5.98 -13.08 -5.90
C ARG A 174 -4.88 -13.95 -6.51
N LYS A 175 -4.40 -13.58 -7.69
CA LYS A 175 -3.29 -14.22 -8.39
C LYS A 175 -2.02 -13.38 -8.24
N PRO A 176 -0.83 -14.00 -8.25
CA PRO A 176 0.42 -13.25 -8.30
C PRO A 176 0.39 -12.29 -9.50
N HIS A 177 0.46 -11.00 -9.22
CA HIS A 177 0.53 -9.97 -10.23
C HIS A 177 2.01 -9.74 -10.53
N HIS A 178 2.51 -10.57 -11.43
CA HIS A 178 3.69 -10.45 -12.29
C HIS A 178 4.02 -11.89 -12.73
N PRO A 179 4.41 -12.12 -13.99
CA PRO A 179 5.17 -13.32 -14.28
C PRO A 179 6.38 -13.20 -13.37
N SER A 180 6.50 -14.11 -12.40
CA SER A 180 7.79 -14.39 -11.82
C SER A 180 8.73 -14.47 -13.02
N VAL A 181 9.72 -13.58 -13.11
CA VAL A 181 10.95 -13.99 -13.74
C VAL A 181 11.41 -15.10 -12.80
N THR A 182 10.93 -16.31 -13.08
CA THR A 182 11.37 -17.53 -12.46
C THR A 182 12.82 -17.57 -12.88
N VAL A 183 13.68 -16.98 -12.07
CA VAL A 183 15.11 -17.25 -12.18
C VAL A 183 15.18 -18.73 -11.88
N GLU A 184 15.17 -19.53 -12.94
CA GLU A 184 15.46 -20.95 -12.85
C GLU A 184 16.84 -21.04 -12.21
N TYR A 185 16.87 -21.28 -10.91
CA TYR A 185 18.06 -21.80 -10.27
C TYR A 185 18.22 -23.22 -10.81
N LYS A 186 18.83 -23.35 -11.99
CA LYS A 186 19.49 -24.59 -12.36
C LYS A 186 20.59 -24.78 -11.32
N SER A 187 20.33 -25.60 -10.30
CA SER A 187 21.40 -26.16 -9.50
C SER A 187 22.21 -27.04 -10.44
N SER A 188 23.29 -26.49 -10.99
CA SER A 188 24.35 -27.28 -11.58
C SER A 188 25.04 -28.00 -10.43
N ASN A 189 24.47 -29.11 -9.97
CA ASN A 189 25.25 -30.11 -9.23
C ASN A 189 26.18 -30.75 -10.25
N ALA A 190 27.38 -30.18 -10.38
CA ALA A 190 28.52 -30.79 -11.03
C ALA A 190 29.67 -30.75 -10.04
N VAL A 191 29.74 -31.77 -9.19
CA VAL A 191 30.96 -32.50 -8.79
C VAL A 191 30.55 -33.94 -8.50
#